data_AF-A0A8S9NHS9-F1
#
_entry.id   AF-A0A8S9NHS9-F1
#
_cell.length_a   1.000
_cell.length_b   1.000
_cell.length_c   1.000
_cell.angle_alpha   90.00
_cell.angle_beta   90.00
_cell.angle_gamma   90.00
#
_symmetry.space_group_name_H-M   'P 1'
#
loop_
_entity.id
_entity.type
_entity.pdbx_description
1 polymer ?
#
loop_
_entity_poly.entity_id
_entity_poly.type
_entity_poly.pdbx_seq_one_letter_code
_entity_poly.pdbx_strand_id
1 'polypeptide(L)'
;MDEEYEVIVLGTGLKECILSGLLSVDGVKVLHMDRNDYYGGESTSLNLNQLWKKFRGEEKAPEHLGASRDYNVDMMPKFMMGNGNLVRTLIHTDVTKYLSFKAVDGSYVFVKGKVQKVPVTPMEAMKSNLMGIFEKRRAGKFFGYVQDYDEKEPKTHNGMDLTKLTTKELIASMRNLLPVSKEALHIFILSMGWENYL
;
A
#
# COMPACT_ATOMS: atom_id res chain seq x y z
N MET A 1 -27.64 18.55 -19.69
CA MET A 1 -27.30 17.19 -19.21
C MET A 1 -28.18 16.25 -19.99
N ASP A 2 -27.65 15.08 -20.34
CA ASP A 2 -28.48 14.04 -20.92
C ASP A 2 -29.48 13.55 -19.86
N GLU A 3 -30.61 13.01 -20.30
CA GLU A 3 -31.66 12.55 -19.39
C GLU A 3 -31.46 11.10 -18.92
N GLU A 4 -30.67 10.31 -19.67
CA GLU A 4 -30.46 8.88 -19.41
C GLU A 4 -28.98 8.51 -19.34
N TYR A 5 -28.65 7.72 -18.32
CA TYR A 5 -27.33 7.15 -18.04
C TYR A 5 -27.53 5.70 -17.56
N GLU A 6 -26.58 4.83 -17.88
CA GLU A 6 -26.64 3.42 -17.48
C GLU A 6 -26.24 3.23 -16.01
N VAL A 7 -25.29 4.05 -15.54
CA VAL A 7 -24.83 4.05 -14.14
C VAL A 7 -24.70 5.47 -13.63
N ILE A 8 -25.16 5.70 -12.40
CA ILE A 8 -24.93 6.95 -11.66
C ILE A 8 -23.99 6.63 -10.49
N VAL A 9 -22.86 7.34 -10.43
CA VAL A 9 -21.88 7.26 -9.34
C VAL A 9 -21.98 8.53 -8.50
N LEU A 10 -22.18 8.36 -7.20
CA LEU A 10 -22.32 9.45 -6.23
C LEU A 10 -21.10 9.51 -5.30
N GLY A 11 -20.42 10.65 -5.30
CA GLY A 11 -19.19 10.88 -4.56
C GLY A 11 -17.95 10.61 -5.40
N THR A 12 -16.89 11.36 -5.14
CA THR A 12 -15.62 11.33 -5.90
C THR A 12 -14.46 10.80 -5.08
N GLY A 13 -14.74 9.89 -4.15
CA GLY A 13 -13.71 9.13 -3.46
C GLY A 13 -12.92 8.24 -4.43
N LEU A 14 -11.78 7.74 -3.97
CA LEU A 14 -10.89 6.92 -4.80
C LEU A 14 -11.61 5.70 -5.40
N LYS A 15 -12.47 5.03 -4.63
CA LYS A 15 -13.17 3.83 -5.07
C LYS A 15 -14.18 4.15 -6.16
N GLU A 16 -14.97 5.19 -5.95
CA GLU A 16 -15.99 5.67 -6.87
C GLU A 16 -15.37 6.09 -8.20
N CYS A 17 -14.25 6.83 -8.16
CA CYS A 17 -13.50 7.23 -9.35
C CYS A 17 -12.91 6.04 -10.11
N ILE A 18 -12.38 5.03 -9.42
CA ILE A 18 -11.85 3.82 -10.08
C ILE A 18 -12.99 3.06 -10.77
N LEU A 19 -14.11 2.86 -10.10
CA LEU A 19 -15.27 2.16 -10.67
C LEU A 19 -15.85 2.92 -11.86
N SER A 20 -16.03 4.24 -11.72
CA SER A 20 -16.49 5.12 -12.80
C SER A 20 -15.58 5.05 -14.02
N GLY A 21 -14.26 5.06 -13.81
CA GLY A 21 -13.26 4.92 -14.87
C GLY A 21 -13.31 3.55 -15.57
N LEU A 22 -13.39 2.45 -14.81
CA LEU A 22 -13.51 1.10 -15.37
C LEU A 22 -14.77 0.95 -16.22
N LEU A 23 -15.93 1.36 -15.70
CA LEU A 23 -17.19 1.32 -16.43
C LEU A 23 -17.13 2.14 -17.72
N SER A 24 -16.52 3.33 -17.66
CA SER A 24 -16.36 4.19 -18.85
C SER A 24 -15.47 3.55 -19.92
N VAL A 25 -14.39 2.86 -19.50
CA VAL A 25 -13.50 2.11 -20.40
C VAL A 25 -14.22 0.94 -21.07
N ASP A 26 -15.14 0.29 -20.35
CA ASP A 26 -16.01 -0.77 -20.88
C ASP A 26 -17.17 -0.23 -21.73
N GLY A 27 -17.23 1.08 -21.99
CA GLY A 27 -18.22 1.71 -22.86
C GLY A 27 -19.55 2.07 -22.18
N VAL A 28 -19.65 1.92 -20.86
CA VAL A 28 -20.85 2.26 -20.09
C VAL A 28 -21.00 3.77 -19.98
N LYS A 29 -22.20 4.28 -20.21
CA LYS A 29 -22.53 5.70 -20.05
C LYS A 29 -22.73 6.05 -18.57
N VAL A 30 -21.70 6.60 -17.95
CA VAL A 30 -21.68 6.94 -16.51
C VAL A 30 -21.97 8.42 -16.26
N LEU A 31 -22.87 8.71 -15.31
CA LEU A 31 -22.98 10.03 -14.68
C LEU A 31 -22.28 10.01 -13.33
N HIS A 32 -21.21 10.77 -13.18
CA HIS A 32 -20.44 10.84 -11.94
C HIS A 32 -20.58 12.23 -11.32
N MET A 33 -21.13 12.31 -10.11
CA MET A 33 -21.37 13.58 -9.41
C MET A 33 -21.00 13.52 -7.94
N ASP A 34 -20.73 14.67 -7.36
CA ASP A 34 -20.48 14.86 -5.93
C ASP A 34 -21.36 15.99 -5.41
N ARG A 35 -21.77 15.89 -4.15
CA ARG A 35 -22.48 16.98 -3.46
C ARG A 35 -21.53 18.09 -3.02
N ASN A 36 -20.24 17.77 -2.88
CA ASN A 36 -19.21 18.70 -2.47
C ASN A 36 -18.67 19.47 -3.69
N ASP A 37 -18.13 20.66 -3.46
CA ASP A 37 -17.44 21.48 -4.45
C ASP A 37 -15.95 21.11 -4.63
N TYR A 38 -15.52 19.97 -4.10
CA TYR A 38 -14.17 19.43 -4.16
C TYR A 38 -14.18 17.90 -4.35
N TYR A 39 -13.07 17.37 -4.86
CA TYR A 39 -12.89 15.94 -5.10
C TYR A 39 -12.42 15.18 -3.85
N GLY A 40 -12.63 13.86 -3.84
CA GLY A 40 -12.00 12.94 -2.90
C GLY A 40 -12.82 12.62 -1.66
N GLY A 41 -13.91 13.34 -1.38
CA GLY A 41 -14.78 13.08 -0.23
C GLY A 41 -14.00 13.02 1.09
N GLU A 42 -14.13 11.92 1.83
CA GLU A 42 -13.39 11.69 3.08
C GLU A 42 -11.87 11.58 2.88
N SER A 43 -11.43 11.20 1.68
CA SER A 43 -10.03 11.08 1.27
C SER A 43 -9.49 12.32 0.53
N THR A 44 -10.17 13.46 0.62
CA THR A 44 -9.72 14.72 -0.01
C THR A 44 -8.31 15.10 0.41
N SER A 45 -7.59 15.78 -0.47
CA SER A 45 -6.34 16.49 -0.17
C SER A 45 -6.66 17.96 0.10
N LEU A 46 -6.19 18.49 1.23
CA LEU A 46 -6.43 19.87 1.63
C LEU A 46 -5.19 20.73 1.46
N ASN A 47 -5.37 21.97 1.02
CA ASN A 47 -4.34 22.98 1.11
C ASN A 47 -4.20 23.50 2.56
N LEU A 48 -3.15 24.28 2.84
CA LEU A 48 -2.86 24.73 4.21
C LEU A 48 -4.02 25.51 4.86
N ASN A 49 -4.66 26.43 4.13
CA ASN A 49 -5.77 27.21 4.64
C ASN A 49 -7.01 26.35 4.93
N GLN A 50 -7.32 25.40 4.06
CA GLN A 50 -8.40 24.43 4.26
C GLN A 50 -8.14 23.53 5.46
N LEU A 51 -6.89 23.09 5.64
CA LEU A 51 -6.46 22.29 6.79
C LEU A 51 -6.64 23.05 8.11
N TRP A 52 -6.22 24.32 8.16
CA TRP A 52 -6.43 25.18 9.31
C TRP A 52 -7.92 25.40 9.58
N LYS A 53 -8.70 25.73 8.55
CA LYS A 53 -10.16 25.89 8.69
C LYS A 53 -10.81 24.65 9.32
N LYS A 54 -10.38 23.46 8.91
CA LYS A 54 -10.93 22.19 9.38
C LYS A 54 -10.56 21.85 10.83
N PHE A 55 -9.31 22.12 11.25
CA PHE A 55 -8.76 21.65 12.54
C PHE A 55 -8.52 22.76 13.58
N ARG A 56 -8.63 24.03 13.18
CA ARG A 56 -8.36 25.23 13.98
C ARG A 56 -9.42 26.33 13.80
N GLY A 57 -10.45 26.12 12.97
CA GLY A 57 -11.55 27.07 12.80
C GLY A 57 -11.12 28.34 12.06
N GLU A 58 -11.26 29.51 12.67
CA GLU A 58 -10.95 30.79 12.02
C GLU A 58 -9.49 31.22 12.18
N GLU A 59 -8.66 30.44 12.88
CA GLU A 59 -7.23 30.71 12.99
C GLU A 59 -6.55 30.66 11.61
N LYS A 60 -5.69 31.65 11.35
CA LYS A 60 -4.87 31.67 10.13
C LYS A 60 -3.66 30.76 10.29
N ALA A 61 -3.26 30.13 9.20
CA ALA A 61 -2.01 29.39 9.15
C ALA A 61 -0.82 30.34 9.43
N PRO A 62 0.16 29.96 10.27
CA PRO A 62 1.36 30.75 10.52
C PRO A 62 2.11 31.07 9.22
N GLU A 63 2.50 32.33 9.02
CA GLU A 63 3.15 32.78 7.78
C GLU A 63 4.45 32.04 7.46
N HIS A 64 5.19 31.59 8.47
CA HIS A 64 6.45 30.87 8.31
C HIS A 64 6.30 29.48 7.67
N LEU A 65 5.08 28.95 7.54
CA LEU A 65 4.80 27.70 6.82
C LEU A 65 4.76 27.89 5.30
N GLY A 66 4.78 29.13 4.81
CA GLY A 66 4.80 29.42 3.37
C GLY A 66 3.41 29.45 2.73
N ALA A 67 3.39 29.36 1.40
CA ALA A 67 2.16 29.58 0.63
C ALA A 67 1.21 28.38 0.71
N SER A 68 -0.07 28.65 0.95
CA SER A 68 -1.07 27.58 1.10
C SER A 68 -1.17 26.62 -0.09
N ARG A 69 -0.91 27.10 -1.31
CA ARG A 69 -0.99 26.31 -2.55
C ARG A 69 0.10 25.25 -2.70
N ASP A 70 1.17 25.35 -1.92
CA ASP A 70 2.29 24.40 -1.97
C ASP A 70 1.99 23.13 -1.17
N TYR A 71 0.84 23.10 -0.48
CA TYR A 71 0.39 21.99 0.35
C TYR A 71 -0.72 21.19 -0.33
N ASN A 72 -0.54 19.87 -0.34
CA ASN A 72 -1.58 18.89 -0.65
C ASN A 72 -1.56 17.85 0.47
N VAL A 73 -2.38 18.07 1.51
CA VAL A 73 -2.41 17.24 2.72
C VAL A 73 -3.57 16.29 2.65
N ASP A 74 -3.29 15.02 2.38
CA ASP A 74 -4.29 13.97 2.32
C ASP A 74 -4.94 13.74 3.69
N MET A 75 -6.27 13.72 3.72
CA MET A 75 -7.02 13.36 4.92
C MET A 75 -6.91 11.87 5.27
N MET A 76 -6.63 11.02 4.27
CA MET A 76 -6.41 9.58 4.42
C MET A 76 -5.21 9.12 3.59
N PRO A 77 -3.96 9.44 4.00
CA PRO A 77 -2.78 9.11 3.22
C PRO A 77 -2.59 7.58 3.13
N LYS A 78 -2.35 7.09 1.92
CA LYS A 78 -2.11 5.66 1.63
C LYS A 78 -1.00 5.52 0.61
N PHE A 79 -0.17 4.49 0.76
CA PHE A 79 0.78 4.10 -0.26
C PHE A 79 0.17 3.05 -1.20
N MET A 80 0.68 3.02 -2.43
CA MET A 80 0.37 1.98 -3.40
C MET A 80 1.52 1.01 -3.49
N MET A 81 1.21 -0.28 -3.43
CA MET A 81 2.19 -1.32 -3.71
C MET A 81 2.51 -1.29 -5.21
N GLY A 82 3.80 -1.15 -5.56
CA GLY A 82 4.23 -0.89 -6.94
C GLY A 82 3.73 -1.92 -7.97
N ASN A 83 3.65 -3.20 -7.59
CA ASN A 83 3.12 -4.28 -8.42
C ASN A 83 1.73 -4.77 -7.98
N GLY A 84 1.05 -4.03 -7.11
CA GLY A 84 -0.26 -4.40 -6.56
C GLY A 84 -1.40 -4.21 -7.57
N ASN A 85 -2.55 -4.80 -7.24
CA ASN A 85 -3.73 -4.77 -8.11
C ASN A 85 -4.19 -3.34 -8.44
N LEU A 86 -4.11 -2.41 -7.48
CA LEU A 86 -4.49 -1.01 -7.69
C LEU A 86 -3.68 -0.35 -8.81
N VAL A 87 -2.36 -0.53 -8.83
CA VAL A 87 -1.50 0.03 -9.90
C VAL A 87 -1.87 -0.59 -11.24
N ARG A 88 -2.12 -1.91 -11.28
CA ARG A 88 -2.56 -2.60 -12.51
C ARG A 88 -3.91 -2.06 -13.01
N THR A 89 -4.86 -1.80 -12.11
CA THR A 89 -6.14 -1.19 -12.45
C THR A 89 -5.97 0.20 -13.04
N LEU A 90 -5.12 1.05 -12.44
CA LEU A 90 -4.84 2.40 -12.95
C LEU A 90 -4.18 2.40 -14.33
N ILE A 91 -3.33 1.41 -14.61
CA ILE A 91 -2.75 1.21 -15.95
C ILE A 91 -3.84 0.80 -16.94
N HIS A 92 -4.71 -0.15 -16.56
CA HIS A 92 -5.79 -0.62 -17.42
C HIS A 92 -6.78 0.49 -17.79
N THR A 93 -7.05 1.42 -16.88
CA THR A 93 -7.93 2.58 -17.14
C THR A 93 -7.22 3.76 -17.83
N ASP A 94 -5.94 3.61 -18.21
CA ASP A 94 -5.13 4.66 -18.83
C ASP A 94 -4.95 5.96 -18.02
N VAL A 95 -5.39 5.98 -16.74
CA VAL A 95 -5.33 7.15 -15.86
C VAL A 95 -3.89 7.51 -15.49
N THR A 96 -2.95 6.57 -15.60
CA THR A 96 -1.52 6.81 -15.35
C THR A 96 -0.91 7.89 -16.23
N LYS A 97 -1.54 8.25 -17.37
CA LYS A 97 -1.14 9.40 -18.21
C LYS A 97 -1.25 10.74 -17.49
N TYR A 98 -2.05 10.82 -16.43
CA TYR A 98 -2.29 12.02 -15.63
C TYR A 98 -1.63 11.98 -14.25
N LEU A 99 -0.91 10.89 -13.93
CA LEU A 99 -0.31 10.66 -12.63
C LEU A 99 1.19 10.47 -12.77
N SER A 100 1.95 10.99 -11.80
CA SER A 100 3.38 10.73 -11.66
C SER A 100 3.62 10.03 -10.33
N PHE A 101 4.27 8.88 -10.37
CA PHE A 101 4.60 8.12 -9.16
C PHE A 101 6.06 8.34 -8.77
N LYS A 102 6.30 8.46 -7.47
CA LYS A 102 7.64 8.47 -6.88
C LYS A 102 7.73 7.32 -5.89
N ALA A 103 8.82 6.55 -5.96
CA ALA A 103 9.10 5.52 -4.97
C ALA A 103 9.31 6.16 -3.59
N VAL A 104 8.80 5.51 -2.55
CA VAL A 104 9.11 5.86 -1.16
C VAL A 104 10.54 5.43 -0.82
N ASP A 105 11.26 6.24 -0.05
CA ASP A 105 12.68 6.00 0.24
C ASP A 105 12.92 4.78 1.14
N GLY A 106 11.93 4.41 1.96
CA GLY A 106 12.03 3.23 2.82
C GLY A 106 10.79 2.95 3.64
N SER A 107 10.73 1.72 4.15
CA SER A 107 9.75 1.27 5.12
C SER A 107 10.45 0.97 6.45
N TYR A 108 9.79 1.33 7.56
CA TYR A 108 10.36 1.25 8.90
C TYR A 108 9.37 0.62 9.86
N VAL A 109 9.89 -0.07 10.88
CA VAL A 109 9.13 -0.68 11.95
C VAL A 109 9.58 -0.14 13.30
N PHE A 110 8.64 0.06 14.23
CA PHE A 110 8.95 0.45 15.60
C PHE A 110 9.05 -0.80 16.48
N VAL A 111 10.26 -1.07 16.98
CA VAL A 111 10.54 -2.24 17.83
C VAL A 111 11.40 -1.81 19.01
N LYS A 112 11.00 -2.21 20.22
CA LYS A 112 11.76 -1.96 21.47
C LYS A 112 12.17 -0.48 21.64
N GLY A 113 11.25 0.45 21.37
CA GLY A 113 11.49 1.88 21.54
C GLY A 113 12.31 2.54 20.42
N LYS A 114 12.62 1.82 19.33
CA LYS A 114 13.43 2.33 18.22
C LYS A 114 12.73 2.12 16.88
N VAL A 115 12.85 3.11 16.00
CA VAL A 115 12.47 2.99 14.58
C VAL A 115 13.64 2.36 13.84
N GLN A 116 13.39 1.28 13.10
CA GLN A 116 14.41 0.54 12.35
C GLN A 116 13.92 0.25 10.94
N LYS A 117 14.81 0.34 9.94
CA LYS A 117 14.47 0.04 8.55
C LYS A 117 14.05 -1.44 8.42
N VAL A 118 12.94 -1.69 7.74
CA VAL A 118 12.54 -3.05 7.36
C VAL A 118 13.49 -3.51 6.25
N PRO A 119 14.22 -4.62 6.45
CA PRO A 119 15.15 -5.11 5.44
C PRO A 119 14.36 -5.68 4.26
N VAL A 120 14.63 -5.25 3.03
CA VAL A 120 13.93 -5.74 1.82
C VAL A 120 14.81 -6.64 0.94
N THR A 121 16.06 -6.87 1.35
CA THR A 121 16.99 -7.79 0.67
C THR A 121 17.71 -8.71 1.66
N PRO A 122 18.24 -9.87 1.22
CA PRO A 122 19.05 -10.75 2.07
C PRO A 122 20.24 -10.01 2.72
N MET A 123 20.89 -9.09 1.98
CA MET A 123 22.03 -8.33 2.49
C MET A 123 21.61 -7.34 3.60
N GLU A 124 20.47 -6.65 3.42
CA GLU A 124 19.92 -5.78 4.46
C GLU A 124 19.49 -6.58 5.70
N ALA A 125 18.92 -7.77 5.51
CA ALA A 125 18.51 -8.64 6.61
C ALA A 125 19.72 -9.06 7.47
N MET A 126 20.84 -9.39 6.84
CA MET A 126 22.09 -9.73 7.53
C MET A 126 22.69 -8.54 8.30
N LYS A 127 22.50 -7.31 7.82
CA LYS A 127 22.96 -6.07 8.49
C LYS A 127 21.97 -5.53 9.53
N SER A 128 20.70 -5.97 9.50
CA SER A 128 19.64 -5.43 10.34
C SER A 128 19.88 -5.62 11.84
N ASN A 129 19.51 -4.64 12.66
CA ASN A 129 19.54 -4.75 14.12
C ASN A 129 18.19 -5.22 14.70
N LEU A 130 17.24 -5.65 13.85
CA LEU A 130 15.96 -6.20 14.27
C LEU A 130 16.07 -7.61 14.84
N MET A 131 17.15 -8.32 14.52
CA MET A 131 17.32 -9.75 14.75
C MET A 131 18.69 -10.10 15.31
N GLY A 132 18.75 -11.12 16.16
CA GLY A 132 20.00 -11.77 16.57
C GLY A 132 20.64 -12.57 15.42
N ILE A 133 21.90 -12.98 15.59
CA ILE A 133 22.68 -13.68 14.54
C ILE A 133 21.99 -14.96 14.04
N PHE A 134 21.41 -15.75 14.94
CA PHE A 134 20.71 -16.98 14.58
C PHE A 134 19.39 -16.70 13.84
N GLU A 135 18.68 -15.64 14.22
CA GLU A 135 17.44 -15.21 13.57
C GLU A 135 17.72 -14.72 12.14
N LYS A 136 18.80 -13.97 11.93
CA LYS A 136 19.22 -13.53 10.58
C LYS A 136 19.46 -14.69 9.63
N ARG A 137 20.11 -15.76 10.09
CA ARG A 137 20.32 -16.98 9.27
C ARG A 137 19.00 -17.65 8.91
N ARG A 138 18.02 -17.67 9.82
CA ARG A 138 16.68 -18.21 9.55
C ARG A 138 15.90 -17.32 8.58
N ALA A 139 15.94 -16.01 8.77
CA ALA A 139 15.32 -15.04 7.86
C ALA A 139 15.91 -15.15 6.45
N GLY A 140 17.23 -15.27 6.31
CA GLY A 140 17.86 -15.48 5.00
C GLY A 140 17.36 -16.74 4.29
N LYS A 141 17.18 -17.86 5.01
CA LYS A 141 16.60 -19.09 4.44
C LYS A 141 15.15 -18.92 4.02
N PHE A 142 14.35 -18.24 4.84
CA PHE A 142 12.97 -17.95 4.52
C PHE A 142 12.87 -17.04 3.28
N PHE A 143 13.70 -16.01 3.19
CA PHE A 143 13.72 -15.13 2.01
C PHE A 143 14.16 -15.87 0.76
N GLY A 144 15.15 -16.76 0.85
CA GLY A 144 15.50 -17.65 -0.26
C GLY A 144 14.30 -18.51 -0.69
N TYR A 145 13.62 -19.15 0.26
CA TYR A 145 12.42 -19.94 -0.03
C TYR A 145 11.32 -19.13 -0.73
N VAL A 146 10.99 -17.94 -0.22
CA VAL A 146 9.95 -17.08 -0.80
C VAL A 146 10.38 -16.54 -2.18
N GLN A 147 11.67 -16.29 -2.41
CA GLN A 147 12.17 -15.85 -3.72
C GLN A 147 12.17 -16.99 -4.75
N ASP A 148 12.51 -18.21 -4.34
CA ASP A 148 12.68 -19.37 -5.22
C ASP A 148 11.39 -20.16 -5.44
N TYR A 149 10.33 -19.89 -4.67
CA TYR A 149 9.06 -20.60 -4.79
C TYR A 149 8.34 -20.24 -6.08
N ASP A 150 8.07 -21.25 -6.90
CA ASP A 150 7.21 -21.20 -8.07
C ASP A 150 6.03 -22.16 -7.87
N GLU A 151 4.81 -21.62 -7.91
CA GLU A 151 3.57 -22.38 -7.74
C GLU A 151 3.46 -23.54 -8.75
N LYS A 152 4.04 -23.39 -9.94
CA LYS A 152 4.00 -24.38 -11.02
C LYS A 152 5.05 -25.47 -10.89
N GLU A 153 6.05 -25.32 -10.01
CA GLU A 153 7.19 -26.22 -9.88
C GLU A 153 7.22 -26.87 -8.48
N PRO A 154 6.60 -28.05 -8.28
CA PRO A 154 6.48 -28.68 -6.96
C PRO A 154 7.81 -28.89 -6.22
N LYS A 155 8.93 -29.00 -6.95
CA LYS A 155 10.28 -29.13 -6.38
C LYS A 155 10.70 -27.91 -5.54
N THR A 156 10.18 -26.72 -5.82
CA THR A 156 10.51 -25.49 -5.07
C THR A 156 9.69 -25.36 -3.79
N HIS A 157 8.67 -26.21 -3.60
CA HIS A 157 7.74 -26.12 -2.46
C HIS A 157 8.34 -26.70 -1.17
N ASN A 158 9.49 -27.36 -1.24
CA ASN A 158 10.14 -28.01 -0.08
C ASN A 158 9.22 -28.96 0.70
N GLY A 159 8.31 -29.64 0.00
CA GLY A 159 7.33 -30.56 0.59
C GLY A 159 6.20 -29.88 1.37
N MET A 160 6.04 -28.55 1.24
CA MET A 160 4.99 -27.78 1.89
C MET A 160 3.85 -27.47 0.91
N ASP A 161 2.61 -27.62 1.36
CA ASP A 161 1.42 -27.20 0.62
C ASP A 161 0.90 -25.88 1.20
N LEU A 162 1.21 -24.77 0.54
CA LEU A 162 0.82 -23.43 0.98
C LEU A 162 -0.70 -23.16 0.93
N THR A 163 -1.48 -24.03 0.27
CA THR A 163 -2.96 -23.91 0.26
C THR A 163 -3.61 -24.45 1.54
N LYS A 164 -2.86 -25.25 2.32
CA LYS A 164 -3.34 -25.88 3.55
C LYS A 164 -2.59 -25.40 4.79
N LEU A 165 -1.30 -25.10 4.64
CA LEU A 165 -0.48 -24.62 5.74
C LEU A 165 -0.89 -23.21 6.14
N THR A 166 -1.14 -23.03 7.43
CA THR A 166 -1.30 -21.68 7.97
C THR A 166 0.04 -20.94 7.99
N THR A 167 0.00 -19.61 7.91
CA THR A 167 1.18 -18.75 8.06
C THR A 167 1.95 -19.06 9.35
N LYS A 168 1.24 -19.41 10.44
CA LYS A 168 1.86 -19.81 11.71
C LYS A 168 2.65 -21.12 11.58
N GLU A 169 2.10 -22.13 10.91
CA GLU A 169 2.77 -23.41 10.69
C GLU A 169 3.95 -23.27 9.74
N LEU A 170 3.85 -22.46 8.70
CA LEU A 170 4.96 -22.13 7.80
C LEU A 170 6.12 -21.47 8.55
N ILE A 171 5.83 -20.47 9.39
CA ILE A 171 6.84 -19.80 10.22
C ILE A 171 7.49 -20.78 11.21
N ALA A 172 6.72 -21.72 11.75
CA ALA A 172 7.20 -22.75 12.67
C ALA A 172 8.06 -23.82 11.96
N SER A 173 7.64 -24.29 10.78
CA SER A 173 8.34 -25.31 9.97
C SER A 173 9.72 -24.82 9.53
N MET A 174 9.88 -23.51 9.34
CA MET A 174 11.16 -22.83 9.09
C MET A 174 12.06 -22.68 10.33
N ARG A 175 11.87 -23.53 11.35
CA ARG A 175 12.61 -23.60 12.63
C ARG A 175 12.56 -22.30 13.46
N ASN A 176 11.35 -21.80 13.74
CA ASN A 176 11.10 -20.66 14.64
C ASN A 176 11.77 -19.35 14.17
N LEU A 177 11.22 -18.77 13.10
CA LEU A 177 11.23 -17.31 12.93
C LEU A 177 10.42 -16.67 14.09
N LEU A 178 11.01 -16.56 15.28
CA LEU A 178 10.50 -15.78 16.42
C LEU A 178 11.41 -14.56 16.64
N PRO A 179 10.85 -13.41 17.03
CA PRO A 179 10.05 -12.53 16.20
C PRO A 179 10.97 -11.49 15.52
N VAL A 180 11.14 -11.60 14.19
CA VAL A 180 10.88 -10.38 13.43
C VAL A 180 9.44 -10.06 13.81
N SER A 181 9.17 -8.90 14.41
CA SER A 181 7.81 -8.58 14.88
C SER A 181 6.83 -9.00 13.78
N LYS A 182 5.70 -9.65 14.11
CA LYS A 182 4.77 -10.17 13.09
C LYS A 182 4.49 -9.13 12.00
N GLU A 183 4.48 -7.86 12.42
CA GLU A 183 4.38 -6.65 11.62
C GLU A 183 5.52 -6.49 10.61
N ALA A 184 6.79 -6.66 10.99
CA ALA A 184 7.91 -6.58 10.07
C ALA A 184 7.98 -7.76 9.10
N LEU A 185 7.55 -8.97 9.51
CA LEU A 185 7.42 -10.10 8.58
C LEU A 185 6.26 -9.86 7.60
N HIS A 186 5.13 -9.34 8.08
CA HIS A 186 3.98 -9.02 7.26
C HIS A 186 4.30 -7.92 6.24
N ILE A 187 4.91 -6.80 6.66
CA ILE A 187 5.38 -5.74 5.76
C ILE A 187 6.35 -6.30 4.71
N PHE A 188 7.22 -7.23 5.11
CA PHE A 188 8.15 -7.87 4.20
C PHE A 188 7.45 -8.78 3.18
N ILE A 189 6.53 -9.65 3.62
CA ILE A 189 5.78 -10.56 2.74
C ILE A 189 4.91 -9.75 1.76
N LEU A 190 4.26 -8.68 2.24
CA LEU A 190 3.58 -7.72 1.38
C LEU A 190 4.55 -7.11 0.37
N SER A 191 5.74 -6.64 0.79
CA SER A 191 6.73 -6.06 -0.13
C SER A 191 7.21 -7.02 -1.23
N MET A 192 7.08 -8.34 -1.00
CA MET A 192 7.42 -9.37 -1.98
C MET A 192 6.25 -9.77 -2.89
N GLY A 193 5.06 -9.18 -2.72
CA GLY A 193 3.88 -9.48 -3.55
C GLY A 193 3.18 -10.79 -3.18
N TRP A 194 3.41 -11.31 -1.98
CA TRP A 194 2.84 -12.57 -1.49
C TRP A 194 1.52 -12.35 -0.72
N GLU A 195 0.76 -11.33 -1.11
CA GLU A 195 -0.47 -10.90 -0.43
C GLU A 195 -1.52 -12.01 -0.35
N ASN A 196 -1.53 -12.93 -1.33
CA ASN A 196 -2.51 -14.03 -1.42
C ASN A 196 -2.19 -15.23 -0.52
N TYR A 197 -1.02 -15.27 0.13
CA TYR A 197 -0.54 -16.39 0.94
C TYR A 197 -0.39 -16.05 2.44
N LEU A 198 -0.88 -14.88 2.85
CA LEU A 198 -0.90 -14.41 4.24
C LEU A 198 -2.22 -14.77 4.94
#